data_AF-A0A2V5P9F5-F1
#
_entry.id   AF-A0A2V5P9F5-F1
#
_cell.length_a   1.000
_cell.length_b   1.000
_cell.length_c   1.000
_cell.angle_alpha   90.00
_cell.angle_beta   90.00
_cell.angle_gamma   90.00
#
_symmetry.space_group_name_H-M   'P 1'
#
loop_
_entity.id
_entity.type
_entity.pdbx_description
1 polymer ?
#
loop_
_entity_poly.entity_id
_entity_poly.type
_entity_poly.pdbx_seq_one_letter_code
_entity_poly.pdbx_strand_id
1 'polypeptide(L)'
;MTTMPEPFQPRDPGRFAAALRRFDQENSRDPNRETVDGAEHPRELIYAQWLTDWMLKLCPQASEELRLAARCQHLCRWQVPRDSYPMTRAGYLQWREGLKKFHAEK
;
A
#
# COMPACT_ATOMS: atom_id res chain seq x y z
N MET A 1 16.06 -14.14 30.28
CA MET A 1 15.64 -14.87 29.06
C MET A 1 14.74 -13.93 28.27
N THR A 2 15.21 -13.42 27.14
CA THR A 2 14.37 -12.61 26.24
C THR A 2 13.52 -13.58 25.43
N THR A 3 12.22 -13.62 25.70
CA THR A 3 11.27 -14.42 24.92
C THR A 3 11.32 -13.93 23.48
N MET A 4 11.77 -14.79 22.56
CA MET A 4 11.66 -14.54 21.12
C MET A 4 10.17 -14.30 20.81
N PRO A 5 9.80 -13.18 20.20
CA PRO A 5 8.40 -12.86 20.02
C PRO A 5 7.82 -13.81 18.95
N GLU A 6 6.61 -14.31 19.18
CA GLU A 6 5.98 -15.34 18.33
C GLU A 6 5.88 -14.88 16.86
N PRO A 7 6.01 -15.78 15.88
CA PRO A 7 5.86 -15.41 14.48
C PRO A 7 4.44 -14.93 14.21
N PHE A 8 4.30 -13.89 13.37
CA PHE A 8 3.00 -13.39 12.94
C PHE A 8 2.15 -14.50 12.30
N GLN A 9 0.91 -14.63 12.77
CA GLN A 9 -0.09 -15.54 12.22
C GLN A 9 -1.36 -14.73 11.91
N PRO A 10 -1.79 -14.63 10.64
CA PRO A 10 -3.08 -14.03 10.31
C PRO A 10 -4.22 -14.95 10.77
N ARG A 11 -5.41 -14.38 11.01
CA ARG A 11 -6.61 -15.14 11.41
C ARG A 11 -7.01 -16.19 10.37
N ASP A 12 -6.84 -15.84 9.10
CA ASP A 12 -7.03 -16.72 7.95
C ASP A 12 -5.89 -16.48 6.94
N PRO A 13 -4.90 -17.39 6.85
CA PRO A 13 -3.77 -17.24 5.94
C PRO A 13 -4.16 -17.16 4.46
N GLY A 14 -5.20 -17.89 4.04
CA GLY A 14 -5.68 -17.91 2.66
C GLY A 14 -6.29 -16.58 2.27
N ARG A 15 -7.16 -16.03 3.12
CA ARG A 15 -7.78 -14.72 2.94
C ARG A 15 -6.76 -13.59 2.97
N PHE A 16 -5.84 -13.61 3.93
CA PHE A 16 -4.78 -12.60 4.05
C PHE A 16 -3.90 -12.58 2.79
N ALA A 17 -3.40 -13.74 2.35
CA ALA A 17 -2.59 -13.82 1.13
C ALA A 17 -3.37 -13.40 -0.12
N ALA A 18 -4.67 -13.72 -0.20
CA ALA A 18 -5.53 -13.26 -1.29
C ALA A 18 -5.69 -11.74 -1.33
N ALA A 19 -5.83 -11.09 -0.17
CA ALA A 19 -5.91 -9.63 -0.08
C ALA A 19 -4.62 -8.97 -0.58
N LEU A 20 -3.45 -9.42 -0.12
CA LEU A 20 -2.16 -8.90 -0.57
C LEU A 20 -1.98 -9.06 -2.09
N ARG A 21 -2.30 -10.24 -2.63
CA ARG A 21 -2.22 -10.48 -4.09
C ARG A 21 -3.12 -9.53 -4.87
N ARG A 22 -4.34 -9.27 -4.40
CA ARG A 22 -5.27 -8.35 -5.08
C ARG A 22 -4.77 -6.91 -5.04
N PHE A 23 -4.22 -6.45 -3.92
CA PHE A 23 -3.60 -5.12 -3.85
C PHE A 23 -2.44 -4.98 -4.84
N ASP A 24 -1.55 -5.97 -4.86
CA ASP A 24 -0.40 -5.99 -5.76
C ASP A 24 -0.85 -6.04 -7.22
N GLN A 25 -1.86 -6.82 -7.57
CA GLN A 25 -2.42 -6.87 -8.93
C GLN A 25 -2.96 -5.52 -9.39
N GLU A 26 -3.68 -4.82 -8.53
CA GLU A 26 -4.22 -3.49 -8.86
C GLU A 26 -3.12 -2.43 -8.98
N ASN A 27 -2.12 -2.45 -8.08
CA ASN A 27 -0.98 -1.53 -8.17
C ASN A 27 -0.02 -1.88 -9.31
N SER A 28 0.02 -3.14 -9.77
CA SER A 28 0.79 -3.54 -10.95
C SER A 28 0.27 -2.92 -12.25
N ARG A 29 -0.97 -2.41 -12.24
CA ARG A 29 -1.58 -1.72 -13.39
C ARG A 29 -1.19 -0.25 -13.47
N ASP A 30 -0.44 0.27 -12.49
CA ASP A 30 0.09 1.63 -12.54
C ASP A 30 0.98 1.80 -13.78
N PRO A 31 0.64 2.72 -14.71
CA PRO A 31 1.46 2.97 -15.89
C PRO A 31 2.77 3.69 -15.56
N ASN A 32 2.86 4.34 -14.40
CA ASN A 32 4.08 5.00 -13.95
C ASN A 32 5.10 3.95 -13.51
N ARG A 33 6.36 4.14 -13.89
CA ARG A 33 7.44 3.20 -13.59
C ARG A 33 8.54 3.85 -12.76
N GLU A 34 9.20 3.03 -11.96
CA GLU A 34 10.42 3.35 -11.21
C GLU A 34 11.49 2.30 -11.52
N THR A 35 12.71 2.75 -11.75
CA THR A 35 13.87 1.87 -11.92
C THR A 35 14.43 1.49 -10.55
N VAL A 36 14.43 0.21 -10.21
CA VAL A 36 15.00 -0.32 -8.96
C VAL A 36 15.91 -1.48 -9.31
N ASP A 37 17.17 -1.42 -8.85
CA ASP A 37 18.19 -2.43 -9.12
C ASP A 37 18.35 -2.79 -10.62
N GLY A 38 18.14 -1.81 -11.50
CA GLY A 38 18.25 -1.97 -12.95
C GLY A 38 17.00 -2.56 -13.64
N ALA A 39 15.91 -2.77 -12.90
CA ALA A 39 14.64 -3.26 -13.44
C ALA A 39 13.51 -2.22 -13.29
N GLU A 40 12.59 -2.20 -14.26
CA GLU A 40 11.44 -1.29 -14.26
C GLU A 40 10.24 -1.91 -13.53
N HIS A 41 9.76 -1.22 -12.50
CA HIS A 41 8.61 -1.66 -11.70
C HIS A 41 7.47 -0.63 -11.73
N PRO A 42 6.19 -1.06 -11.70
CA PRO A 42 5.07 -0.14 -11.47
C PRO A 42 5.27 0.62 -10.15
N ARG A 43 5.19 1.95 -10.19
CA ARG A 43 5.53 2.82 -9.06
C ARG A 43 4.76 2.46 -7.81
N GLU A 44 3.42 2.43 -7.87
CA GLU A 44 2.63 2.15 -6.66
C GLU A 44 2.82 0.71 -6.13
N LEU A 45 3.25 -0.25 -6.97
CA LEU A 45 3.56 -1.61 -6.50
C LEU A 45 4.83 -1.61 -5.65
N ILE A 46 5.90 -1.00 -6.15
CA ILE A 46 7.20 -1.03 -5.45
C ILE A 46 7.16 -0.19 -4.17
N TYR A 47 6.44 0.95 -4.19
CA TYR A 47 6.24 1.75 -2.98
C TYR A 47 5.44 1.00 -1.90
N ALA A 48 4.40 0.24 -2.28
CA ALA A 48 3.65 -0.60 -1.35
C ALA A 48 4.53 -1.70 -0.72
N GLN A 49 5.44 -2.28 -1.51
CA GLN A 49 6.41 -3.26 -1.04
C GLN A 49 7.38 -2.64 -0.03
N TRP A 50 8.03 -1.53 -0.39
CA TRP A 50 8.94 -0.84 0.51
C TRP A 50 8.30 -0.39 1.81
N LEU A 51 7.07 0.13 1.76
CA LEU A 51 6.35 0.52 2.99
C LEU A 51 6.08 -0.70 3.88
N THR A 52 5.70 -1.82 3.29
CA THR A 52 5.52 -3.08 4.02
C THR A 52 6.83 -3.50 4.69
N ASP A 53 7.94 -3.49 3.95
CA ASP A 53 9.25 -3.89 4.47
C ASP A 53 9.72 -2.96 5.60
N TRP A 54 9.54 -1.65 5.43
CA TRP A 54 9.87 -0.67 6.47
C TRP A 54 9.00 -0.84 7.71
N MET A 55 7.70 -1.05 7.54
CA MET A 55 6.79 -1.31 8.65
C MET A 55 7.22 -2.57 9.42
N LEU A 56 7.64 -3.64 8.74
CA LEU A 56 8.12 -4.86 9.40
C LEU A 56 9.46 -4.68 10.13
N LYS A 57 10.34 -3.79 9.65
CA LYS A 57 11.57 -3.42 10.35
C LYS A 57 11.27 -2.66 11.65
N LEU A 58 10.30 -1.75 11.62
CA LEU A 58 9.93 -0.93 12.77
C LEU A 58 9.03 -1.66 13.77
N CYS A 59 8.14 -2.52 13.28
CA CYS A 59 7.19 -3.29 14.07
C CYS A 59 7.10 -4.73 13.52
N PRO A 60 8.03 -5.61 13.90
CA PRO A 60 8.03 -7.01 13.45
C PRO A 60 6.73 -7.76 13.83
N GLN A 61 6.07 -7.31 14.91
CA GLN A 61 4.82 -7.83 15.45
C GLN A 61 3.58 -7.06 14.97
N ALA A 62 3.68 -6.34 13.84
CA ALA A 62 2.56 -5.63 13.27
C ALA A 62 1.34 -6.54 13.08
N SER A 63 0.16 -6.04 13.45
CA SER A 63 -1.09 -6.77 13.33
C SER A 63 -1.46 -7.05 11.86
N GLU A 64 -2.41 -7.96 11.65
CA GLU A 64 -2.94 -8.25 10.31
C GLU A 64 -3.46 -6.97 9.63
N GLU A 65 -4.20 -6.14 10.37
CA GLU A 65 -4.75 -4.88 9.87
C GLU A 65 -3.66 -3.89 9.46
N LEU A 66 -2.59 -3.77 10.26
CA LEU A 66 -1.49 -2.87 9.95
C LEU A 66 -0.70 -3.36 8.71
N ARG A 67 -0.51 -4.68 8.57
CA ARG A 67 0.12 -5.28 7.39
C ARG A 67 -0.70 -5.03 6.13
N LEU A 68 -2.03 -5.20 6.19
CA LEU A 68 -2.93 -4.89 5.10
C LEU A 68 -2.91 -3.40 4.75
N ALA A 69 -3.02 -2.52 5.75
CA ALA A 69 -3.01 -1.07 5.57
C ALA A 69 -1.69 -0.56 4.97
N ALA A 70 -0.55 -1.11 5.38
CA ALA A 70 0.75 -0.79 4.80
C ALA A 70 0.81 -1.20 3.32
N ARG A 71 0.37 -2.42 2.99
CA ARG A 71 0.38 -2.90 1.60
C ARG A 71 -0.55 -2.10 0.68
N CYS A 72 -1.63 -1.52 1.20
CA CYS A 72 -2.61 -0.80 0.39
C CYS A 72 -2.64 0.73 0.58
N GLN A 73 -1.64 1.34 1.25
CA GLN A 73 -1.67 2.78 1.60
C GLN A 73 -2.00 3.70 0.41
N HIS A 74 -1.49 3.38 -0.78
CA HIS A 74 -1.72 4.12 -2.04
C HIS A 74 -2.39 3.27 -3.12
N LEU A 75 -3.20 2.28 -2.73
CA LEU A 75 -3.90 1.40 -3.66
C LEU A 75 -4.60 2.20 -4.78
N CYS A 76 -4.30 1.92 -6.04
CA CYS A 76 -4.93 2.58 -7.20
C CYS A 76 -4.84 4.12 -7.24
N ARG A 77 -3.98 4.75 -6.45
CA ARG A 77 -3.89 6.22 -6.38
C ARG A 77 -3.45 6.85 -7.71
N TRP A 78 -2.73 6.10 -8.53
CA TRP A 78 -2.34 6.45 -9.89
C TRP A 78 -3.54 6.78 -10.82
N GLN A 79 -4.76 6.30 -10.50
CA GLN A 79 -5.97 6.61 -11.28
C GLN A 79 -6.55 7.99 -10.97
N VAL A 80 -6.18 8.58 -9.84
CA VAL A 80 -6.57 9.94 -9.44
C VAL A 80 -5.29 10.72 -9.14
N PRO A 81 -4.57 11.20 -10.18
CA PRO A 81 -3.32 11.92 -10.01
C PRO A 81 -3.44 13.12 -9.07
N ARG A 82 -2.39 13.43 -8.30
CA ARG A 82 -2.39 14.56 -7.37
C ARG A 82 -2.65 15.89 -8.09
N ASP A 83 -2.14 16.05 -9.30
CA ASP A 83 -2.27 17.25 -10.12
C ASP A 83 -3.66 17.43 -10.76
N SER A 84 -4.57 16.45 -10.62
CA SER A 84 -5.98 16.63 -11.00
C SER A 84 -6.74 17.56 -10.04
N TYR A 85 -6.10 18.02 -8.96
CA TYR A 85 -6.62 18.99 -8.01
C TYR A 85 -5.62 20.16 -7.85
N PRO A 86 -6.07 21.36 -7.47
CA PRO A 86 -5.17 22.50 -7.26
C PRO A 86 -3.98 22.17 -6.35
N MET A 87 -2.79 22.65 -6.71
CA MET A 87 -1.54 22.44 -5.94
C MET A 87 -1.46 23.34 -4.69
N THR A 88 -2.55 23.38 -3.93
CA THR A 88 -2.68 24.08 -2.65
C THR A 88 -2.94 23.08 -1.53
N ARG A 89 -2.81 23.53 -0.29
CA ARG A 89 -3.20 22.72 0.89
C ARG A 89 -4.67 22.29 0.83
N ALA A 90 -5.55 23.21 0.45
CA ALA A 90 -6.97 22.92 0.31
C ALA A 90 -7.22 21.88 -0.80
N GLY A 91 -6.58 22.02 -1.96
CA GLY A 91 -6.68 21.05 -3.05
C GLY A 91 -6.15 19.66 -2.66
N TYR A 92 -5.09 19.59 -1.86
CA TYR A 92 -4.60 18.31 -1.32
C TYR A 92 -5.64 17.62 -0.42
N LEU A 93 -6.32 18.36 0.46
CA LEU A 93 -7.36 17.81 1.33
C LEU A 93 -8.58 17.34 0.52
N GLN A 94 -8.97 18.11 -0.51
CA GLN A 94 -10.04 17.71 -1.43
C GLN A 94 -9.70 16.43 -2.18
N TRP A 95 -8.48 16.31 -2.68
CA TRP A 95 -8.02 15.10 -3.35
C TRP A 95 -7.99 13.89 -2.40
N ARG A 96 -7.50 14.06 -1.17
CA ARG A 96 -7.54 13.02 -0.14
C ARG A 96 -8.96 12.56 0.17
N GLU A 97 -9.91 13.48 0.20
CA GLU A 97 -11.33 13.15 0.38
C GLU A 97 -11.92 12.44 -0.84
N GLY A 98 -11.56 12.89 -2.06
CA GLY A 98 -11.93 12.22 -3.30
C GLY A 98 -11.42 10.79 -3.37
N LEU A 99 -10.16 10.54 -2.96
CA LEU A 99 -9.59 9.19 -2.88
C LEU A 99 -10.40 8.28 -1.95
N LYS A 100 -10.83 8.75 -0.77
CA LYS A 100 -11.66 7.93 0.13
C LYS A 100 -12.97 7.48 -0.54
N LYS A 101 -13.63 8.39 -1.26
CA LYS A 101 -14.87 8.09 -1.98
C LYS A 101 -14.62 7.11 -3.12
N PHE A 102 -13.60 7.35 -3.92
CA PHE A 102 -13.15 6.45 -4.98
C PHE A 102 -12.89 5.03 -4.46
N HIS A 103 -12.20 4.89 -3.33
CA HIS A 103 -11.93 3.57 -2.72
C HIS A 103 -13.16 2.90 -2.13
N ALA A 104 -14.17 3.67 -1.71
CA ALA A 104 -15.43 3.12 -1.21
C ALA A 104 -16.32 2.54 -2.33
N GLU A 105 -16.16 3.01 -3.57
CA GLU A 105 -16.95 2.59 -4.73
C GLU A 105 -16.32 1.43 -5.53
N LYS A 106 -15.04 1.12 -5.29
CA LYS A 106 -14.23 0.20 -6.10
C LYS A 106 -14.34 -1.27 -5.67
#